data_AF-A0A392N0C8-F1
#
_entry.id   AF-A0A392N0C8-F1
#
_cell.length_a   1.000
_cell.length_b   1.000
_cell.length_c   1.000
_cell.angle_alpha   90.00
_cell.angle_beta   90.00
_cell.angle_gamma   90.00
#
_symmetry.space_group_name_H-M   'P 1'
#
loop_
_entity.id
_entity.type
_entity.pdbx_description
1 polymer ?
#
loop_
_entity_poly.entity_id
_entity_poly.type
_entity_poly.pdbx_seq_one_letter_code
_entity_poly.pdbx_strand_id
1 'polypeptide(L)'
;VHKALPGSSFNSLLLNRYKGGNDYVGWHADDEKLYGPTPEIASLSLGCDRDFVLKKKPIKKSRDGSDEPVSKRLKKSGHDDQHTFRLKHGSLLDDINFMNLTLRE
;
A
#
# COMPACT_ATOMS: atom_id res chain seq x y z
N VAL A 1 7.28 11.36 6.74
CA VAL A 1 7.85 11.25 5.37
C VAL A 1 7.29 12.40 4.56
N HIS A 2 8.07 13.41 4.21
CA HIS A 2 7.63 14.43 3.23
C HIS A 2 8.81 14.84 2.35
N LYS A 3 8.85 14.26 1.16
CA LYS A 3 9.38 14.90 -0.05
C LYS A 3 8.46 14.45 -1.18
N ALA A 4 7.57 15.35 -1.61
CA ALA A 4 7.05 15.26 -2.97
C ALA A 4 8.21 15.60 -3.92
N LEU A 5 8.32 14.91 -5.05
CA LEU A 5 9.28 15.32 -6.06
C LEU A 5 8.82 16.68 -6.61
N PRO A 6 9.70 17.69 -6.70
CA PRO A 6 9.33 18.97 -7.29
C PRO A 6 8.80 18.74 -8.72
N GLY A 7 7.58 19.20 -9.00
CA GLY A 7 6.94 19.05 -10.31
C GLY A 7 5.97 17.88 -10.46
N SER A 8 5.74 17.06 -9.43
CA SER A 8 4.71 16.03 -9.49
C SER A 8 3.31 16.66 -9.62
N SER A 9 2.52 16.16 -10.57
CA SER A 9 1.11 16.48 -10.76
C SER A 9 0.29 15.20 -10.67
N PHE A 10 -0.96 15.31 -10.24
CA PHE A 10 -1.88 14.17 -10.13
C PHE A 10 -3.21 14.52 -10.80
N ASN A 11 -3.72 13.60 -11.62
CA ASN A 11 -4.98 13.78 -12.35
C ASN A 11 -6.17 13.05 -11.72
N SER A 12 -5.93 12.22 -10.69
CA SER A 12 -6.97 11.41 -10.04
C SER A 12 -6.83 11.41 -8.52
N LEU A 13 -7.97 11.28 -7.84
CA LEU A 13 -8.09 11.24 -6.39
C LEU A 13 -9.06 10.15 -5.96
N LEU A 14 -8.60 9.27 -5.07
CA LEU A 14 -9.43 8.31 -4.34
C LEU A 14 -9.52 8.73 -2.87
N LEU A 15 -10.74 9.02 -2.41
CA LEU A 15 -11.02 9.31 -1.00
C LEU A 15 -11.53 8.06 -0.29
N ASN A 16 -10.82 7.64 0.75
CA ASN A 16 -11.26 6.57 1.64
C ASN A 16 -11.64 7.18 3.00
N ARG A 17 -12.87 6.94 3.46
CA ARG A 17 -13.35 7.35 4.78
C ARG A 17 -13.63 6.14 5.65
N TYR A 18 -13.05 6.12 6.84
CA TYR A 18 -13.16 5.06 7.82
C TYR A 18 -13.83 5.65 9.06
N LYS A 19 -14.98 5.10 9.44
CA LYS A 19 -15.80 5.58 10.57
C LYS A 19 -15.28 5.09 11.92
N GLY A 20 -14.40 4.09 11.94
CA GLY A 20 -13.82 3.58 13.19
C GLY A 20 -12.81 2.45 12.99
N GLY A 21 -12.42 1.83 14.10
CA GLY A 21 -11.36 0.81 14.15
C GLY A 21 -11.56 -0.39 13.21
N ASN A 22 -12.82 -0.78 13.00
CA ASN A 22 -13.21 -1.98 12.27
C ASN A 22 -13.31 -1.79 10.74
N ASP A 23 -13.26 -0.55 10.25
CA ASP A 23 -13.26 -0.30 8.81
C ASP A 23 -11.84 -0.47 8.29
N TYR A 24 -11.62 -1.25 7.24
CA TYR A 24 -10.30 -1.43 6.64
C TYR A 24 -10.41 -1.69 5.15
N VAL A 25 -9.30 -1.45 4.43
CA VAL A 25 -9.13 -1.91 3.07
C VAL A 25 -8.30 -3.20 3.12
N GLY A 26 -8.76 -4.24 2.42
CA GLY A 26 -8.03 -5.51 2.34
C GLY A 26 -6.71 -5.35 1.56
N TRP A 27 -5.89 -6.40 1.57
CA TRP A 27 -4.69 -6.46 0.75
C TRP A 27 -5.03 -6.23 -0.71
N HIS A 28 -4.50 -5.16 -1.28
CA HIS A 28 -4.62 -4.81 -2.69
C HIS A 28 -3.32 -4.15 -3.15
N ALA A 29 -3.25 -3.85 -4.44
CA ALA A 29 -2.19 -3.04 -4.99
C ALA A 29 -2.75 -2.16 -6.08
N ASP A 30 -2.14 -0.99 -6.22
CA ASP A 30 -2.49 -0.01 -7.23
C ASP A 30 -1.76 -0.35 -8.54
N ASP A 31 -2.18 -1.43 -9.21
CA ASP A 31 -1.61 -1.93 -10.47
C ASP A 31 -2.59 -1.90 -11.65
N GLU A 32 -3.52 -0.94 -11.59
CA GLU A 32 -4.42 -0.65 -12.70
C GLU A 32 -3.61 -0.20 -13.92
N LYS A 33 -3.88 -0.81 -15.08
CA LYS A 33 -3.15 -0.55 -16.34
C LYS A 33 -3.15 0.93 -16.75
N LEU A 34 -4.13 1.70 -16.27
CA LEU A 34 -4.31 3.12 -16.59
C LEU A 34 -3.13 3.99 -16.13
N TYR A 35 -2.49 3.65 -15.00
CA TYR A 35 -1.42 4.47 -14.39
C TYR A 35 0.00 4.01 -14.79
N GLY A 36 0.11 3.14 -15.80
CA GLY A 36 1.40 2.64 -16.27
C GLY A 36 2.13 1.72 -15.27
N PRO A 37 3.40 1.37 -15.55
CA PRO A 37 4.14 0.37 -14.80
C PRO A 37 4.73 0.85 -13.47
N THR A 38 4.91 2.17 -13.31
CA THR A 38 5.51 2.79 -12.12
C THR A 38 4.73 4.06 -11.77
N PRO A 39 3.47 3.93 -11.31
CA PRO A 39 2.63 5.07 -10.99
C PRO A 39 3.22 5.89 -9.84
N GLU A 40 3.12 7.21 -9.93
CA GLU A 40 3.43 8.08 -8.79
C GLU A 40 2.19 8.17 -7.90
N ILE A 41 2.35 7.86 -6.61
CA ILE A 41 1.26 7.85 -5.65
C ILE A 41 1.63 8.76 -4.48
N ALA A 42 0.74 9.71 -4.18
CA ALA A 42 0.80 10.48 -2.95
C ALA A 42 -0.38 10.14 -2.05
N SER A 43 -0.12 10.01 -0.74
CA SER A 43 -1.14 9.75 0.27
C SER A 43 -1.11 10.84 1.33
N LEU A 44 -2.30 11.40 1.60
CA LEU A 44 -2.54 12.32 2.70
C LEU A 44 -3.56 11.69 3.65
N SER A 45 -3.23 11.67 4.93
CA SER A 45 -4.06 11.07 5.97
C SER A 45 -4.45 12.09 7.03
N LEU A 46 -5.73 12.13 7.40
CA LEU A 46 -6.34 13.07 8.34
C LEU A 46 -7.17 12.33 9.39
N GLY A 47 -7.27 12.88 10.60
CA GLY A 47 -7.99 12.28 11.72
C GLY A 47 -7.11 11.38 12.59
N CYS A 48 -7.63 10.22 13.02
CA CYS A 48 -6.99 9.36 14.02
C CYS A 48 -5.78 8.55 13.51
N ASP A 49 -4.92 8.12 14.43
CA ASP A 49 -3.74 7.29 14.10
C ASP A 49 -4.16 5.95 13.49
N ARG A 50 -3.48 5.55 12.42
CA ARG A 50 -3.71 4.25 11.76
C ARG A 50 -2.41 3.61 11.32
N ASP A 51 -2.37 2.29 11.39
CA ASP A 51 -1.26 1.52 10.86
C ASP A 51 -1.49 1.30 9.35
N PHE A 52 -0.52 1.75 8.55
CA PHE A 52 -0.46 1.51 7.11
C PHE A 52 0.59 0.45 6.83
N VAL A 53 0.15 -0.65 6.23
CA VAL A 53 0.95 -1.86 6.15
C VAL A 53 1.21 -2.22 4.70
N LEU A 54 2.49 -2.24 4.32
CA LEU A 54 2.96 -2.65 3.01
C LEU A 54 3.49 -4.07 3.06
N LYS A 55 3.22 -4.85 2.01
CA LYS A 55 3.75 -6.20 1.84
C LYS A 55 4.30 -6.35 0.44
N LYS A 56 5.50 -6.92 0.32
CA LYS A 56 6.11 -7.20 -0.99
C LYS A 56 5.24 -8.21 -1.75
N LYS A 57 4.90 -7.91 -3.01
CA LYS A 57 4.24 -8.88 -3.89
C LYS A 57 5.17 -10.08 -4.14
N PRO A 58 4.67 -11.33 -4.04
CA PRO A 58 5.49 -12.49 -4.35
C PRO A 58 5.88 -12.49 -5.84
N ILE A 59 7.17 -12.72 -6.11
CA ILE A 59 7.66 -12.89 -7.48
C ILE A 59 7.07 -14.20 -8.03
N LYS A 60 6.22 -14.09 -9.05
CA LYS A 60 5.81 -15.26 -9.83
C LYS A 60 7.05 -15.75 -10.59
N LYS A 61 7.69 -16.83 -10.12
CA LYS A 61 8.66 -17.54 -10.96
C LYS A 61 7.90 -18.07 -12.17
N SER A 62 8.27 -17.62 -13.37
CA SER A 62 7.90 -18.33 -14.59
C SER A 62 8.34 -19.78 -14.41
N ARG A 63 7.39 -20.71 -14.50
CA ARG A 63 7.72 -22.12 -14.66
C ARG A 63 8.26 -22.23 -16.08
N ASP A 64 9.56 -22.07 -16.22
CA ASP A 64 10.22 -22.52 -17.45
C ASP A 64 10.20 -24.04 -17.41
N GLY A 65 9.72 -24.64 -18.49
CA GLY A 65 9.45 -26.06 -18.59
C GLY A 65 10.75 -26.85 -18.67
N SER A 66 11.21 -27.36 -17.53
CA SER A 66 12.13 -28.49 -17.49
C SER A 66 11.74 -29.38 -16.31
N ASP A 67 11.17 -30.54 -16.62
CA ASP A 67 10.97 -31.64 -15.67
C ASP A 67 12.34 -32.07 -15.10
N GLU A 68 12.48 -32.05 -13.76
CA GLU A 68 13.26 -32.97 -12.90
C GLU A 68 13.36 -32.43 -11.43
N PRO A 69 13.64 -33.26 -10.40
CA PRO A 69 12.70 -33.45 -9.31
C PRO A 69 13.05 -32.70 -8.02
N VAL A 70 11.97 -32.53 -7.23
CA VAL A 70 11.85 -32.10 -5.84
C VAL A 70 13.16 -32.04 -5.04
N SER A 71 13.74 -30.84 -4.95
CA SER A 71 14.66 -30.47 -3.88
C SER A 71 13.95 -29.59 -2.85
N LYS A 72 13.94 -30.08 -1.62
CA LYS A 72 13.23 -29.59 -0.43
C LYS A 72 13.41 -28.09 -0.26
N ARG A 73 12.41 -27.31 -0.69
CA ARG A 73 12.44 -25.85 -0.52
C ARG A 73 12.16 -25.53 0.94
N LEU A 74 13.19 -25.12 1.65
CA LEU A 74 13.15 -24.53 2.99
C LEU A 74 11.88 -23.65 3.10
N LYS A 75 10.98 -24.02 4.03
CA LYS A 75 9.94 -23.11 4.49
C LYS A 75 10.66 -21.96 5.19
N LYS A 76 10.99 -20.91 4.45
CA LYS A 76 11.37 -19.63 5.08
C LYS A 76 10.05 -19.04 5.60
N SER A 77 9.68 -19.46 6.81
CA SER A 77 8.70 -18.80 7.65
C SER A 77 9.30 -17.47 8.08
N GLY A 78 9.32 -16.50 7.16
CA GLY A 78 9.83 -15.17 7.40
C GLY A 78 8.66 -14.22 7.49
N HIS A 79 8.40 -13.71 8.68
CA HIS A 79 7.49 -12.60 8.96
C HIS A 79 8.04 -11.26 8.39
N ASP A 80 8.85 -11.31 7.33
CA ASP A 80 9.96 -10.37 7.07
C ASP A 80 9.75 -9.52 5.79
N ASP A 81 8.65 -9.73 5.07
CA ASP A 81 8.31 -8.99 3.84
C ASP A 81 7.29 -7.87 4.07
N GLN A 82 6.97 -7.58 5.34
CA GLN A 82 5.97 -6.59 5.75
C GLN A 82 6.63 -5.36 6.38
N HIS A 83 6.19 -4.17 5.97
CA HIS A 83 6.63 -2.89 6.52
C HIS A 83 5.41 -2.13 7.02
N THR A 84 5.42 -1.72 8.28
CA THR A 84 4.33 -0.96 8.89
C THR A 84 4.78 0.46 9.16
N PHE A 85 3.95 1.42 8.75
CA PHE A 85 4.10 2.84 9.05
C PHE A 85 2.92 3.27 9.89
N ARG A 86 3.18 3.88 11.04
CA ARG A 86 2.12 4.55 11.78
C ARG A 86 1.88 5.91 11.14
N LEU A 87 0.73 6.09 10.53
CA LEU A 87 0.28 7.36 10.01
C LEU A 87 -0.18 8.19 11.21
N LYS A 88 0.66 9.16 11.58
CA LYS A 88 0.43 10.05 12.72
C LYS A 88 -0.64 11.08 12.39
N HIS A 89 -1.52 11.33 13.35
CA HIS A 89 -2.60 12.31 13.27
C HIS A 89 -2.09 13.70 12.86
N GLY A 90 -2.81 14.35 11.93
CA GLY A 90 -2.38 15.56 11.25
C GLY A 90 -3.33 16.77 11.28
N SER A 91 -4.47 16.72 12.01
CA SER A 91 -5.45 17.83 12.31
C SER A 91 -6.88 17.68 11.74
N LEU A 92 -7.83 18.33 12.46
CA LEU A 92 -9.20 18.84 12.15
C LEU A 92 -10.45 17.94 12.17
N LEU A 93 -10.34 16.65 12.46
CA LEU A 93 -11.49 15.75 12.63
C LEU A 93 -11.44 15.03 13.98
N ASP A 94 -12.60 14.79 14.59
CA ASP A 94 -12.72 14.04 15.86
C ASP A 94 -11.97 12.70 15.81
N ASP A 95 -11.43 12.27 16.95
CA ASP A 95 -10.57 11.08 17.17
C ASP A 95 -11.14 9.73 16.66
N ILE A 96 -12.36 9.73 16.14
CA ILE A 96 -13.09 8.56 15.68
C ILE A 96 -12.90 8.33 14.18
N ASN A 97 -12.80 9.40 13.38
CA ASN A 97 -12.79 9.30 11.93
C ASN A 97 -11.36 9.36 11.38
N PHE A 98 -11.08 8.52 10.38
CA PHE A 98 -9.86 8.59 9.58
C PHE A 98 -10.22 8.77 8.11
N MET A 99 -9.51 9.65 7.42
CA MET A 99 -9.63 9.84 5.98
C MET A 99 -8.27 9.71 5.32
N ASN A 100 -8.20 8.91 4.25
CA ASN A 100 -7.02 8.81 3.39
C ASN A 100 -7.36 9.26 1.97
N LEU A 101 -6.61 10.25 1.49
CA LEU A 101 -6.65 10.76 0.13
C LEU A 101 -5.47 10.17 -0.63
N THR A 102 -5.75 9.37 -1.65
CA THR A 102 -4.73 8.79 -2.54
C THR A 102 -4.79 9.51 -3.89
N LEU A 103 -3.73 10.21 -4.24
CA LEU A 103 -3.55 10.88 -5.53
C LEU A 103 -2.73 9.98 -6.46
N ARG A 104 -3.09 9.92 -7.75
CA ARG A 104 -2.41 9.08 -8.75
C ARG A 104 -2.26 9.80 -10.09
N GLU A 105 -1.19 9.46 -10.80
CA GLU A 105 -0.87 9.81 -12.19
C GLU A 105 -0.36 8.56 -12.93
#